data_AF-A0A450U4M4-F1
#
_entry.id   AF-A0A450U4M4-F1
#
_cell.length_a   1.000
_cell.length_b   1.000
_cell.length_c   1.000
_cell.angle_alpha   90.00
_cell.angle_beta   90.00
_cell.angle_gamma   90.00
#
_symmetry.space_group_name_H-M   'P 1'
#
loop_
_entity.id
_entity.type
_entity.pdbx_description
1 polymer ?
#
loop_
_entity_poly.entity_id
_entity_poly.type
_entity_poly.pdbx_seq_one_letter_code
_entity_poly.pdbx_strand_id
1 'polypeptide(L)'
;MKYLKVIGIIGAISLWVFFSARSDYKWADLIVEQETSKGWAIAYRQDNFADLTLPWTWIKTPVTGLWFINDTHTQKINSEIYLIHTLRVSYDYSKTDKEESLELVNVKTRESVFLDTEQDLSALSANKLKWHKYDPGTPGDQIIQYVVKKYEKNG
;
A
#
# COMPACT_ATOMS: atom_id res chain seq x y z
N MET A 1 26.19 22.88 37.22
CA MET A 1 24.75 22.52 37.11
C MET A 1 24.07 22.95 35.81
N LYS A 2 24.22 24.19 35.30
CA LYS A 2 23.55 24.62 34.04
C LYS A 2 23.90 23.76 32.81
N TYR A 3 25.18 23.44 32.61
CA TYR A 3 25.65 22.60 31.49
C TYR A 3 25.12 21.16 31.52
N LEU A 4 25.00 20.56 32.71
CA LEU A 4 24.40 19.23 32.89
C LEU A 4 22.92 19.20 32.49
N LYS A 5 22.16 20.27 32.77
CA LYS A 5 20.76 20.41 32.35
C LYS A 5 20.64 20.54 30.82
N VAL A 6 21.51 21.32 30.19
CA VAL A 6 21.52 21.49 28.72
C VAL A 6 21.88 20.18 28.03
N ILE A 7 22.91 19.47 28.51
CA ILE A 7 23.30 18.14 27.97
C ILE A 7 22.16 17.14 28.12
N GLY A 8 21.47 17.13 29.27
CA GLY A 8 20.30 16.27 29.47
C GLY A 8 19.16 16.54 28.50
N ILE A 9 18.85 17.82 28.24
CA ILE A 9 17.80 18.22 27.27
C ILE A 9 18.19 17.80 25.85
N ILE A 10 19.43 18.07 25.43
CA ILE A 10 19.92 17.68 24.10
C ILE A 10 19.86 16.15 23.95
N GLY A 11 20.32 15.40 24.96
CA GLY A 11 20.26 13.94 24.96
C GLY A 11 18.83 13.41 24.84
N ALA A 12 17.87 13.99 25.55
CA ALA A 12 16.46 13.61 25.45
C ALA A 12 15.87 13.88 24.05
N ILE A 13 16.17 15.04 23.46
CA ILE A 13 15.74 15.39 22.10
C ILE A 13 16.36 14.44 21.08
N SER A 14 17.66 14.15 21.17
CA SER A 14 18.35 13.22 20.27
C SER A 14 17.78 11.81 20.36
N LEU A 15 17.49 11.31 21.57
CA LEU A 15 16.85 10.01 21.77
C LEU A 15 15.44 10.00 21.16
N TRP A 16 14.65 11.04 21.39
CA TRP A 16 13.31 11.15 20.82
C TRP A 16 13.33 11.12 19.29
N VAL A 17 14.18 11.94 18.66
CA VAL A 17 14.36 11.95 17.20
C VAL A 17 14.78 10.58 16.68
N PHE A 18 15.71 9.90 17.36
CA PHE A 18 16.18 8.58 16.95
C PHE A 18 15.07 7.52 17.01
N PHE A 19 14.29 7.49 18.09
CA PHE A 19 13.20 6.53 18.24
C PHE A 19 12.06 6.78 17.24
N SER A 20 11.68 8.03 17.02
CA SER A 20 10.65 8.39 16.02
C SER A 20 11.10 7.99 14.60
N ALA A 21 12.31 8.38 14.20
CA ALA A 21 12.86 8.02 12.89
C ALA A 21 12.94 6.49 12.71
N ARG A 22 13.34 5.76 13.74
CA ARG A 22 13.38 4.29 13.70
C ARG A 22 11.99 3.69 13.50
N SER A 23 10.96 4.23 14.15
CA SER A 23 9.58 3.78 13.98
C SER A 23 9.13 3.96 12.53
N ASP A 24 9.33 5.17 11.98
CA ASP A 24 8.93 5.55 10.63
C ASP A 24 9.66 4.74 9.54
N TYR A 25 10.88 4.28 9.80
CA TYR A 25 11.62 3.43 8.85
C TYR A 25 11.36 1.95 8.98
N LYS A 26 10.76 1.49 10.09
CA LYS A 26 10.57 0.06 10.34
C LYS A 26 9.14 -0.41 10.19
N TRP A 27 8.15 0.47 10.33
CA TRP A 27 6.75 0.06 10.30
C TRP A 27 6.41 -0.70 9.00
N ALA A 28 6.91 -0.24 7.85
CA ALA A 28 6.57 -0.83 6.57
C ALA A 28 7.05 -2.27 6.43
N ASP A 29 8.30 -2.56 6.84
CA ASP A 29 8.83 -3.92 6.78
C ASP A 29 8.12 -4.84 7.78
N LEU A 30 7.75 -4.33 8.96
CA LEU A 30 6.95 -5.08 9.94
C LEU A 30 5.56 -5.43 9.39
N ILE A 31 4.88 -4.49 8.73
CA ILE A 31 3.58 -4.73 8.11
C ILE A 31 3.72 -5.71 6.94
N VAL A 32 4.76 -5.58 6.12
CA VAL A 32 5.00 -6.52 5.03
C VAL A 32 5.20 -7.94 5.54
N GLU A 33 6.05 -8.14 6.55
CA GLU A 33 6.25 -9.45 7.17
C GLU A 33 4.93 -10.01 7.73
N GLN A 34 4.18 -9.17 8.46
CA GLN A 34 2.90 -9.55 9.05
C GLN A 34 1.88 -9.97 7.98
N GLU A 35 1.65 -9.15 6.95
CA GLU A 35 0.60 -9.44 5.96
C GLU A 35 1.02 -10.55 5.00
N THR A 36 2.31 -10.67 4.66
CA THR A 36 2.81 -11.82 3.89
C THR A 36 2.64 -13.14 4.63
N SER A 37 2.79 -13.16 5.96
CA SER A 37 2.47 -14.37 6.76
C SER A 37 0.99 -14.77 6.68
N LYS A 38 0.10 -13.83 6.36
CA LYS A 38 -1.35 -14.05 6.16
C LYS A 38 -1.74 -14.34 4.71
N GLY A 39 -0.76 -14.46 3.80
CA GLY A 39 -1.00 -14.76 2.39
C GLY A 39 -1.16 -13.54 1.47
N TRP A 40 -0.86 -12.33 1.96
CA TRP A 40 -0.85 -11.12 1.13
C TRP A 40 0.50 -10.91 0.45
N ALA A 41 0.47 -10.67 -0.86
CA ALA A 41 1.67 -10.32 -1.61
C ALA A 41 1.73 -8.80 -1.82
N ILE A 42 2.91 -8.22 -1.61
CA ILE A 42 3.11 -6.78 -1.83
C ILE A 42 3.13 -6.46 -3.33
N ALA A 43 2.23 -5.59 -3.75
CA ALA A 43 2.14 -5.07 -5.11
C ALA A 43 2.90 -3.76 -5.26
N TYR A 44 2.82 -2.85 -4.26
CA TYR A 44 3.44 -1.54 -4.34
C TYR A 44 3.84 -0.96 -2.97
N ARG A 45 4.92 -0.18 -2.94
CA ARG A 45 5.39 0.63 -1.81
C ARG A 45 5.44 2.10 -2.25
N GLN A 46 4.80 2.98 -1.50
CA GLN A 46 4.85 4.42 -1.73
C GLN A 46 5.68 5.08 -0.65
N ASP A 47 6.73 5.76 -1.08
CA ASP A 47 7.50 6.68 -0.25
C ASP A 47 6.84 8.06 -0.29
N ASN A 48 6.84 8.77 0.84
CA ASN A 48 6.35 10.14 0.90
C ASN A 48 7.48 11.16 0.69
N PHE A 49 7.08 12.40 0.43
CA PHE A 49 7.98 13.53 0.46
C PHE A 49 8.38 13.91 1.89
N ALA A 50 9.50 14.60 1.99
CA ALA A 50 10.02 15.19 3.22
C ALA A 50 8.96 16.05 3.95
N ASP A 51 8.76 15.81 5.25
CA ASP A 51 7.92 16.61 6.13
C ASP A 51 8.79 17.63 6.89
N LEU A 52 8.40 18.90 6.88
CA LEU A 52 9.16 19.97 7.53
C LEU A 52 9.18 19.86 9.06
N THR A 53 8.21 19.17 9.64
CA THR A 53 8.08 18.95 11.08
C THR A 53 8.81 17.69 11.56
N LEU A 54 9.21 16.81 10.64
CA LEU A 54 9.89 15.54 10.92
C LEU A 54 11.26 15.54 10.21
N PRO A 55 12.30 16.17 10.78
CA PRO A 55 13.54 16.48 10.07
C PRO A 55 14.32 15.25 9.59
N TRP A 56 14.10 14.08 10.18
CA TRP A 56 14.71 12.83 9.70
C TRP A 56 14.21 12.43 8.31
N THR A 57 12.98 12.80 7.95
CA THR A 57 12.40 12.51 6.62
C THR A 57 13.17 13.17 5.47
N TRP A 58 13.96 14.22 5.75
CA TRP A 58 14.83 14.88 4.76
C TRP A 58 16.08 14.06 4.45
N ILE A 59 16.52 13.22 5.40
CA ILE A 59 17.69 12.34 5.24
C ILE A 59 17.28 11.09 4.46
N LYS A 60 16.14 10.50 4.84
CA LYS A 60 15.53 9.36 4.16
C LYS A 60 14.02 9.49 4.22
N THR A 61 13.38 9.42 3.06
CA THR A 61 11.92 9.40 2.95
C THR A 61 11.38 8.07 3.45
N PRO A 62 10.50 8.08 4.46
CA PRO A 62 9.84 6.86 4.92
C PRO A 62 8.74 6.44 3.95
N VAL A 63 8.43 5.14 3.98
CA VAL A 63 7.25 4.58 3.31
C VAL A 63 6.03 5.10 4.06
N THR A 64 4.98 5.51 3.34
CA THR A 64 3.68 5.92 3.93
C THR A 64 2.51 5.15 3.37
N GLY A 65 2.72 4.35 2.33
CA GLY A 65 1.68 3.55 1.72
C GLY A 65 2.20 2.19 1.28
N LEU A 66 1.42 1.16 1.54
CA LEU A 66 1.65 -0.20 1.07
C LEU A 66 0.37 -0.71 0.42
N TRP A 67 0.50 -1.33 -0.75
CA TRP A 67 -0.60 -2.01 -1.42
C TRP A 67 -0.26 -3.47 -1.58
N PHE A 68 -1.21 -4.30 -1.16
CA PHE A 68 -1.11 -5.74 -1.20
C PHE A 68 -2.23 -6.33 -2.04
N ILE A 69 -1.98 -7.52 -2.58
CA ILE A 69 -2.97 -8.35 -3.27
C ILE A 69 -3.01 -9.70 -2.57
N ASN A 70 -4.20 -10.19 -2.30
CA ASN A 70 -4.38 -11.53 -1.78
C ASN A 70 -4.43 -12.54 -2.93
N ASP A 71 -3.31 -13.23 -3.18
CA ASP A 71 -3.22 -14.15 -4.30
C ASP A 71 -4.15 -15.36 -4.14
N THR A 72 -4.39 -15.83 -2.92
CA THR A 72 -5.24 -17.01 -2.67
C THR A 72 -6.72 -16.71 -2.87
N HIS A 73 -7.13 -15.45 -2.77
CA HIS A 73 -8.49 -14.98 -3.00
C HIS A 73 -8.68 -14.36 -4.39
N THR A 74 -7.63 -14.34 -5.23
CA THR A 74 -7.73 -13.86 -6.61
C THR A 74 -8.46 -14.90 -7.45
N GLN A 75 -9.53 -14.49 -8.13
CA GLN A 75 -10.37 -15.36 -8.95
C GLN A 75 -10.34 -14.93 -10.41
N LYS A 76 -10.15 -15.89 -11.32
CA LYS A 76 -10.29 -15.66 -12.76
C LYS A 76 -11.77 -15.66 -13.13
N ILE A 77 -12.29 -14.53 -13.59
CA ILE A 77 -13.69 -14.41 -14.03
C ILE A 77 -13.82 -14.88 -15.48
N ASN A 78 -12.89 -14.47 -16.34
CA ASN A 78 -12.76 -14.96 -17.71
C ASN A 78 -11.30 -14.86 -18.19
N SER A 79 -11.04 -15.02 -19.49
CA SER A 79 -9.68 -14.96 -20.06
C SER A 79 -8.96 -13.63 -19.85
N GLU A 80 -9.70 -12.52 -19.68
CA GLU A 80 -9.16 -11.16 -19.63
C GLU A 80 -9.39 -10.48 -18.28
N ILE A 81 -10.33 -10.96 -17.46
CA ILE A 81 -10.76 -10.29 -16.22
C ILE A 81 -10.49 -11.17 -15.01
N TYR A 82 -9.84 -10.56 -14.01
CA TYR A 82 -9.57 -11.15 -12.70
C TYR A 82 -10.23 -10.31 -11.61
N LEU A 83 -10.88 -10.97 -10.65
CA LEU A 83 -11.30 -10.39 -9.39
C LEU A 83 -10.16 -10.52 -8.40
N ILE A 84 -9.72 -9.41 -7.83
CA ILE A 84 -8.65 -9.34 -6.84
C ILE A 84 -9.17 -8.73 -5.54
N HIS A 85 -8.60 -9.19 -4.43
CA HIS A 85 -8.74 -8.56 -3.13
C HIS A 85 -7.49 -7.73 -2.88
N THR A 86 -7.66 -6.44 -2.64
CA THR A 86 -6.57 -5.52 -2.36
C THR A 86 -6.63 -5.05 -0.92
N LEU A 87 -5.46 -4.83 -0.34
CA LEU A 87 -5.30 -4.23 0.99
C LEU A 87 -4.36 -3.06 0.86
N ARG A 88 -4.84 -1.88 1.23
CA ARG A 88 -4.04 -0.67 1.38
C ARG A 88 -3.75 -0.47 2.86
N VAL A 89 -2.48 -0.27 3.19
CA VAL A 89 -2.05 0.18 4.51
C VAL A 89 -1.38 1.53 4.38
N SER A 90 -1.92 2.56 5.01
CA SER A 90 -1.34 3.91 5.04
C SER A 90 -0.82 4.26 6.42
N TYR A 91 0.25 5.04 6.46
CA TYR A 91 0.89 5.54 7.68
C TYR A 91 1.03 7.06 7.60
N ASP A 92 0.57 7.75 8.63
CA ASP A 92 0.57 9.22 8.72
C ASP A 92 1.54 9.76 9.78
N TYR A 93 2.56 8.99 10.13
CA TYR A 93 3.53 9.29 11.21
C TYR A 93 2.99 9.15 12.64
N SER A 94 1.69 8.94 12.81
CA SER A 94 1.06 8.76 14.13
C SER A 94 0.31 7.45 14.26
N LYS A 95 -0.33 7.00 13.18
CA LYS A 95 -1.14 5.79 13.13
C LYS A 95 -1.05 5.11 11.77
N THR A 96 -1.40 3.83 11.77
CA THR A 96 -1.58 3.02 10.56
C THR A 96 -3.07 2.81 10.33
N ASP A 97 -3.55 3.14 9.14
CA ASP A 97 -4.91 2.85 8.68
C ASP A 97 -4.86 1.71 7.65
N LYS A 98 -5.89 0.85 7.67
CA LYS A 98 -6.03 -0.28 6.75
C LYS A 98 -7.36 -0.18 6.02
N GLU A 99 -7.33 -0.41 4.72
CA GLU A 99 -8.49 -0.36 3.83
C GLU A 99 -8.43 -1.58 2.91
N GLU A 100 -9.40 -2.48 3.04
CA GLU A 100 -9.58 -3.61 2.14
C GLU A 100 -10.62 -3.27 1.08
N SER A 101 -10.37 -3.68 -0.16
CA SER A 101 -11.31 -3.49 -1.25
C SER A 101 -11.29 -4.65 -2.23
N LEU A 102 -12.36 -4.74 -3.02
CA LEU A 102 -12.49 -5.67 -4.12
C LEU A 102 -12.35 -4.91 -5.43
N GLU A 103 -11.58 -5.46 -6.36
CA GLU A 103 -11.35 -4.84 -7.66
C GLU A 103 -11.42 -5.87 -8.77
N LEU A 104 -12.05 -5.52 -9.88
CA LEU A 104 -11.88 -6.25 -11.14
C LEU A 104 -10.76 -5.60 -11.94
N VAL A 105 -9.84 -6.41 -12.46
CA VAL A 105 -8.75 -5.98 -13.33
C VAL A 105 -8.89 -6.66 -14.68
N ASN A 106 -8.96 -5.86 -15.74
CA ASN A 106 -8.85 -6.34 -17.11
C ASN A 106 -7.38 -6.31 -17.54
N VAL A 107 -6.76 -7.50 -17.67
CA VAL A 107 -5.33 -7.62 -17.99
C VAL A 107 -5.01 -7.20 -19.42
N LYS A 108 -5.99 -7.24 -20.34
CA LYS A 108 -5.82 -6.87 -21.75
C LYS A 108 -5.88 -5.37 -21.96
N THR A 109 -6.88 -4.69 -21.39
CA THR A 109 -7.03 -3.24 -21.51
C THR A 109 -6.22 -2.46 -20.48
N ARG A 110 -5.74 -3.15 -19.42
CA ARG A 110 -5.01 -2.57 -18.27
C ARG A 110 -5.84 -1.52 -17.55
N GLU A 111 -7.08 -1.88 -17.27
CA GLU A 111 -8.03 -1.06 -16.54
C GLU A 111 -8.52 -1.83 -15.31
N SER A 112 -8.92 -1.11 -14.27
CA SER A 112 -9.61 -1.71 -13.12
C SER A 112 -10.89 -0.99 -12.77
N VAL A 113 -11.71 -1.64 -11.96
CA VAL A 113 -12.91 -1.06 -11.37
C VAL A 113 -13.06 -1.57 -9.95
N PHE A 114 -13.27 -0.66 -9.01
CA PHE A 114 -13.60 -1.00 -7.64
C PHE A 114 -15.03 -1.54 -7.57
N LEU A 115 -15.18 -2.64 -6.86
CA LEU A 115 -16.48 -3.20 -6.53
C LEU A 115 -16.86 -2.72 -5.13
N ASP A 116 -18.08 -2.22 -5.03
CA ASP A 116 -18.69 -2.00 -3.72
C ASP A 116 -18.95 -3.37 -3.08
N THR A 117 -18.47 -3.59 -1.86
CA THR A 117 -18.61 -4.85 -1.14
C THR A 117 -20.07 -5.23 -0.86
N GLU A 118 -20.99 -4.27 -0.98
CA GLU A 118 -22.44 -4.51 -0.82
C GLU A 118 -23.14 -4.91 -2.14
N GLN A 119 -22.46 -4.84 -3.29
CA GLN A 119 -23.05 -5.25 -4.57
C GLN A 119 -23.05 -6.77 -4.76
N ASP A 120 -24.21 -7.31 -5.13
CA ASP A 120 -24.34 -8.70 -5.55
C ASP A 120 -23.51 -8.98 -6.81
N LEU A 121 -22.41 -9.72 -6.61
CA LEU A 121 -21.48 -10.14 -7.66
C LEU A 121 -22.14 -11.01 -8.75
N SER A 122 -23.29 -11.63 -8.46
CA SER A 122 -24.00 -12.47 -9.43
C SER A 122 -24.79 -11.67 -10.46
N ALA A 123 -25.10 -10.40 -10.18
CA ALA A 123 -25.82 -9.49 -11.08
C ALA A 123 -24.90 -8.54 -11.87
N LEU A 124 -23.60 -8.75 -11.78
CA LEU A 124 -22.58 -7.78 -12.20
C LEU A 124 -22.40 -7.80 -13.72
N SER A 125 -23.00 -6.82 -14.39
CA SER A 125 -22.86 -6.64 -15.84
C SER A 125 -21.61 -5.83 -16.15
N ALA A 126 -20.56 -6.49 -16.66
CA ALA A 126 -19.27 -5.87 -16.98
C ALA A 126 -19.37 -4.62 -17.88
N ASN A 127 -20.40 -4.56 -18.76
CA ASN A 127 -20.63 -3.43 -19.67
C ASN A 127 -21.20 -2.18 -18.96
N LYS A 128 -21.68 -2.31 -17.72
CA LYS A 128 -22.20 -1.20 -16.91
C LYS A 128 -21.16 -0.66 -15.93
N LEU A 129 -20.00 -1.31 -15.83
CA LEU A 129 -18.93 -0.91 -14.92
C LEU A 129 -18.16 0.26 -15.52
N LYS A 130 -17.83 1.22 -14.65
CA LYS A 130 -17.00 2.36 -15.02
C LYS A 130 -15.53 1.97 -14.85
N TRP A 131 -14.96 1.44 -15.92
CA TRP A 131 -13.54 1.08 -15.96
C TRP A 131 -12.65 2.32 -15.84
N HIS A 132 -11.55 2.16 -15.11
CA HIS A 132 -10.59 3.22 -14.84
C HIS A 132 -9.20 2.80 -15.31
N LYS A 133 -8.60 3.68 -16.09
CA LYS A 133 -7.20 3.60 -16.46
C LYS A 133 -6.41 4.55 -15.55
N TYR A 134 -5.32 4.04 -15.02
CA TYR A 134 -4.47 4.77 -14.09
C TYR A 134 -3.24 5.31 -14.80
N ASP A 135 -2.76 6.47 -14.34
CA ASP A 135 -1.52 7.03 -14.83
C ASP A 135 -0.32 6.18 -14.37
N PRO A 136 0.75 6.08 -15.18
CA PRO A 136 1.93 5.30 -14.83
C PRO A 136 2.54 5.70 -13.48
N GLY A 137 2.88 4.70 -12.66
CA GLY A 137 3.51 4.90 -11.36
C GLY A 137 2.54 5.23 -10.21
N THR A 138 1.24 5.38 -10.50
CA THR A 138 0.23 5.44 -9.44
C THR A 138 0.00 4.07 -8.81
N PRO A 139 -0.50 3.97 -7.57
CA PRO A 139 -0.75 2.68 -6.94
C PRO A 139 -1.67 1.75 -7.75
N GLY A 140 -2.72 2.30 -8.38
CA GLY A 140 -3.64 1.53 -9.23
C GLY A 140 -2.94 0.94 -10.47
N ASP A 141 -2.08 1.71 -11.14
CA ASP A 141 -1.26 1.20 -12.25
C ASP A 141 -0.34 0.06 -11.79
N GLN A 142 0.28 0.20 -10.62
CA GLN A 142 1.20 -0.82 -10.07
C GLN A 142 0.47 -2.12 -9.68
N ILE A 143 -0.74 -2.01 -9.12
CA ILE A 143 -1.63 -3.16 -8.88
C ILE A 143 -1.96 -3.88 -10.19
N ILE A 144 -2.40 -3.14 -11.22
CA ILE A 144 -2.74 -3.72 -12.52
C ILE A 144 -1.50 -4.42 -13.12
N GLN A 145 -0.34 -3.78 -13.10
CA GLN A 145 0.90 -4.36 -13.60
C GLN A 145 1.30 -5.64 -12.86
N TYR A 146 1.11 -5.69 -11.54
CA TYR A 146 1.33 -6.89 -10.76
C TYR A 146 0.44 -8.04 -11.26
N VAL A 147 -0.87 -7.79 -11.40
CA VAL A 147 -1.85 -8.80 -11.85
C VAL A 147 -1.53 -9.29 -13.26
N VAL A 148 -1.29 -8.36 -14.19
CA VAL A 148 -0.92 -8.66 -15.58
C VAL A 148 0.33 -9.55 -15.60
N LYS A 149 1.41 -9.13 -14.93
CA LYS A 149 2.68 -9.89 -14.91
C LYS A 149 2.51 -11.30 -14.34
N LYS A 150 1.65 -11.47 -13.33
CA LYS A 150 1.48 -12.73 -12.60
C LYS A 150 0.51 -13.70 -13.27
N TYR A 151 -0.59 -13.20 -13.83
CA TYR A 151 -1.71 -14.04 -14.26
C TYR A 151 -1.90 -14.09 -15.78
N GLU A 152 -1.37 -13.14 -16.55
CA GLU A 152 -1.39 -13.22 -18.03
C GLU A 152 -0.44 -14.31 -18.55
N LYS A 153 0.67 -14.56 -17.85
CA LYS A 153 1.66 -15.56 -18.26
C LYS A 153 1.29 -17.01 -17.94
N ASN A 154 0.25 -17.23 -17.13
CA ASN A 154 -0.13 -18.53 -16.59
C ASN A 154 -1.52 -19.00 -17.08
N GLY A 155 -2.14 -18.29 -18.02
CA GLY A 155 -3.46 -18.58 -18.58
C GLY A 155 -3.39 -18.80 -20.09
#